data_AF-A0A382R5N2-F1
#
_entry.id   AF-A0A382R5N2-F1
#
_cell.length_a   1.000
_cell.length_b   1.000
_cell.length_c   1.000
_cell.angle_alpha   90.00
_cell.angle_beta   90.00
_cell.angle_gamma   90.00
#
_symmetry.space_group_name_H-M   'P 1'
#
loop_
_entity.id
_entity.type
_entity.pdbx_description
1 polymer ?
#
loop_
_entity_poly.entity_id
_entity_poly.type
_entity_poly.pdbx_seq_one_letter_code
_entity_poly.pdbx_strand_id
1 'polypeptide(L)'
;MDTQKNCVENCTVEPGFTLVELLVSVTIMMIMGGAAYSTFNSVIKIYQKSGTRMILTQKCRIALDYITTDLSNLQAIEGDENLLIVSQDNPSEEAIGDQDLVSFVTLLPSDPDPVLSQLNASNEQEEEQQESLMTDVKRVAYYIGPDPTGLEEDSEERGSRLTDGSQEDQQIVLLRITTTSLDPETVILPLLESGTLPVEDEEGNPIQVDVVPLIDQILSFDLKYYDGEELYDSWEDEEQIPKAIQVTISMSADADQIEGQSQDIQASQDIQNNMVT
;
A
#
# COMPACT_ATOMS: atom_id res chain seq x y z
N MET A 1 32.08 52.97 85.16
CA MET A 1 32.91 53.81 84.28
C MET A 1 33.43 52.91 83.18
N ASP A 2 32.62 52.83 82.14
CA ASP A 2 32.85 52.05 80.93
C ASP A 2 34.05 52.58 80.14
N THR A 3 34.83 51.69 79.56
CA THR A 3 35.70 52.04 78.43
C THR A 3 35.56 50.96 77.38
N GLN A 4 34.95 51.38 76.28
CA GLN A 4 34.36 50.60 75.22
C GLN A 4 35.44 49.99 74.31
N LYS A 5 35.25 48.72 73.96
CA LYS A 5 36.04 47.94 73.00
C LYS A 5 35.96 48.59 71.60
N ASN A 6 37.11 48.86 70.98
CA ASN A 6 37.20 49.11 69.55
C ASN A 6 37.16 47.77 68.80
N CYS A 7 36.01 47.43 68.21
CA CYS A 7 35.93 46.38 67.19
C CYS A 7 36.28 47.01 65.83
N VAL A 8 37.30 46.47 65.17
CA VAL A 8 37.60 46.72 63.77
C VAL A 8 36.59 45.91 62.94
N GLU A 9 35.57 46.59 62.42
CA GLU A 9 34.59 46.00 61.51
C GLU A 9 35.21 45.92 60.11
N ASN A 10 35.52 44.71 59.67
CA ASN A 10 35.98 44.44 58.32
C ASN A 10 34.74 44.34 57.42
N CYS A 11 34.29 45.47 56.85
CA CYS A 11 33.22 45.46 55.84
C CYS A 11 33.73 44.81 54.55
N THR A 12 33.33 43.57 54.30
CA THR A 12 33.41 42.97 52.97
C THR A 12 32.40 43.68 52.08
N VAL A 13 32.89 44.58 51.22
CA VAL A 13 32.08 45.20 50.16
C VAL A 13 31.71 44.10 49.18
N GLU A 14 30.44 43.70 49.14
CA GLU A 14 29.94 42.80 48.10
C GLU A 14 29.98 43.54 46.76
N PRO A 15 30.75 43.08 45.76
CA PRO A 15 30.79 43.74 44.46
C PRO A 15 29.44 43.58 43.78
N GLY A 16 28.73 44.70 43.59
CA GLY A 16 27.53 44.74 42.77
C GLY A 16 27.85 44.42 41.30
N PHE A 17 26.95 43.70 40.63
CA PHE A 17 27.10 43.30 39.23
C PHE A 17 27.35 44.50 38.31
N THR A 18 28.36 44.39 37.44
CA THR A 18 28.65 45.43 36.45
C THR A 18 27.66 45.36 35.29
N LEU A 19 27.34 46.50 34.68
CA LEU A 19 26.43 46.56 33.51
C LEU A 19 26.91 45.66 32.36
N VAL A 20 28.22 45.52 32.20
CA VAL A 20 28.85 44.65 31.19
C VAL A 20 28.56 43.17 31.46
N GLU A 21 28.59 42.73 32.71
CA GLU A 21 28.31 41.34 33.09
C GLU A 21 26.86 40.94 32.83
N LEU A 22 25.92 41.87 33.07
CA LEU A 22 24.51 41.70 32.73
C LEU A 22 24.33 41.59 31.21
N LEU A 23 25.02 42.43 30.44
CA LEU A 23 24.96 42.41 28.98
C LEU A 23 25.50 41.08 28.43
N VAL A 24 26.66 40.63 28.91
CA VAL A 24 27.26 39.35 28.49
C VAL A 24 26.33 38.17 28.84
N SER A 25 25.75 38.16 30.04
CA SER A 25 24.84 37.09 30.46
C SER A 25 23.59 36.99 29.57
N VAL A 26 22.97 38.14 29.24
CA VAL A 26 21.80 38.19 28.35
C VAL A 26 22.16 37.74 26.94
N THR A 27 23.34 38.10 26.43
CA THR A 27 23.78 37.67 25.08
C THR A 27 24.00 36.17 25.00
N ILE A 28 24.67 35.56 25.99
CA ILE A 28 24.89 34.11 26.02
C ILE A 28 23.56 33.36 26.15
N MET A 29 22.66 33.84 27.02
CA MET A 29 21.33 33.25 27.18
C MET A 29 20.51 33.30 25.89
N MET A 30 20.58 34.40 25.14
CA MET A 30 19.87 34.53 23.86
C MET A 30 20.41 33.58 22.80
N ILE A 31 21.73 33.42 22.70
CA ILE A 31 22.37 32.48 21.78
C ILE A 31 22.00 31.03 22.14
N MET A 32 22.10 30.68 23.43
CA MET A 32 21.80 29.33 23.91
C MET A 32 20.31 28.99 23.74
N GLY A 33 19.43 29.92 24.06
CA GLY A 33 17.98 29.78 23.85
C GLY A 33 17.62 29.62 22.38
N GLY A 34 18.24 30.42 21.50
CA GLY A 34 18.08 30.31 20.06
C GLY A 34 18.53 28.96 19.50
N ALA A 35 19.71 28.47 19.93
CA ALA A 35 20.22 27.16 19.54
C ALA A 35 19.30 26.03 20.01
N ALA A 36 18.87 26.03 21.27
CA ALA A 36 17.97 25.03 21.82
C ALA A 36 16.62 25.00 21.07
N TYR A 37 16.01 26.17 20.85
CA TYR A 37 14.76 26.30 20.12
C TYR A 37 14.88 25.79 18.68
N SER A 38 15.96 26.18 17.98
CA SER A 38 16.24 25.70 16.62
C SER A 38 16.35 24.18 16.59
N THR A 39 17.14 23.57 17.48
CA THR A 39 17.32 22.11 17.50
C THR A 39 16.01 21.37 17.77
N PHE A 40 15.21 21.86 18.72
CA PHE A 40 13.92 21.26 19.05
C PHE A 40 12.95 21.28 17.86
N ASN A 41 12.82 22.44 17.21
CA ASN A 41 11.97 22.56 16.02
C ASN A 41 12.48 21.72 14.85
N SER A 42 13.80 21.63 14.66
CA SER A 42 14.39 20.75 13.64
C SER A 42 14.05 19.29 13.90
N VAL A 43 14.12 18.82 15.15
CA VAL A 43 13.77 17.43 15.52
C VAL A 43 12.30 17.13 15.24
N ILE A 44 11.38 18.03 15.60
CA ILE A 44 9.95 17.84 15.33
C ILE A 44 9.69 17.71 13.82
N LYS A 45 10.28 18.59 13.01
CA LYS A 45 10.14 18.53 11.55
C LYS A 45 10.68 17.22 10.97
N ILE A 46 11.81 16.74 11.47
CA ILE A 46 12.41 15.46 11.06
C ILE A 46 11.48 14.30 11.44
N TYR A 47 10.91 14.32 12.64
CA TYR A 47 10.02 13.27 13.13
C TYR A 47 8.77 13.13 12.23
N GLN A 48 8.12 14.24 11.89
CA GLN A 48 6.95 14.24 11.01
C GLN A 48 7.28 13.67 9.62
N LYS A 49 8.36 14.14 9.00
CA LYS A 49 8.81 13.64 7.68
C LYS A 49 9.21 12.16 7.74
N SER A 50 9.79 11.71 8.85
CA SER A 50 10.16 10.31 9.05
C SER A 50 8.93 9.42 9.23
N GLY A 51 7.86 9.93 9.83
CA GLY A 51 6.61 9.20 10.05
C GLY A 51 5.97 8.72 8.75
N THR A 52 5.78 9.62 7.78
CA THR A 52 5.15 9.26 6.49
C THR A 52 5.96 8.21 5.73
N ARG A 53 7.28 8.37 5.66
CA ARG A 53 8.17 7.39 5.00
C ARG A 53 8.14 6.02 5.68
N MET A 54 8.04 6.00 7.01
CA MET A 54 7.92 4.76 7.78
C MET A 54 6.62 4.03 7.44
N ILE A 55 5.49 4.74 7.38
CA ILE A 55 4.19 4.17 7.03
C ILE A 55 4.22 3.58 5.61
N LEU A 56 4.75 4.33 4.62
CA LEU A 56 4.86 3.85 3.24
C LEU A 56 5.74 2.61 3.12
N THR A 57 6.88 2.59 3.81
CA THR A 57 7.78 1.42 3.83
C THR A 57 7.10 0.21 4.44
N GLN A 58 6.29 0.41 5.50
CA GLN A 58 5.54 -0.66 6.13
C GLN A 58 4.45 -1.20 5.19
N LYS A 59 3.68 -0.33 4.51
CA LYS A 59 2.69 -0.75 3.51
C LYS A 59 3.32 -1.53 2.37
N CYS A 60 4.43 -1.04 1.83
CA CYS A 60 5.21 -1.72 0.79
C CYS A 60 5.68 -3.11 1.26
N ARG A 61 6.20 -3.20 2.49
CA ARG A 61 6.61 -4.49 3.05
C ARG A 61 5.45 -5.47 3.16
N ILE A 62 4.28 -5.02 3.62
CA ILE A 62 3.08 -5.86 3.72
C ILE A 62 2.65 -6.31 2.32
N ALA A 63 2.56 -5.39 1.35
CA ALA A 63 2.19 -5.71 -0.02
C ALA A 63 3.14 -6.75 -0.65
N LEU A 64 4.45 -6.57 -0.49
CA LEU A 64 5.45 -7.52 -0.96
C LEU A 64 5.36 -8.87 -0.24
N ASP A 65 5.00 -8.90 1.05
CA ASP A 65 4.81 -10.14 1.82
C ASP A 65 3.62 -10.94 1.29
N TYR A 66 2.50 -10.26 0.97
CA TYR A 66 1.36 -10.88 0.28
C TYR A 66 1.77 -11.45 -1.07
N ILE A 67 2.38 -10.63 -1.93
CA ILE A 67 2.80 -11.06 -3.29
C ILE A 67 3.80 -12.21 -3.20
N THR A 68 4.78 -12.13 -2.30
CA THR A 68 5.78 -13.19 -2.12
C THR A 68 5.12 -14.48 -1.63
N THR A 69 4.22 -14.38 -0.66
CA THR A 69 3.51 -15.55 -0.12
C THR A 69 2.69 -16.22 -1.20
N ASP A 70 1.92 -15.46 -1.97
CA ASP A 70 1.08 -16.00 -3.03
C ASP A 70 1.92 -16.59 -4.16
N LEU A 71 2.93 -15.86 -4.67
CA LEU A 71 3.81 -16.36 -5.72
C LEU A 71 4.61 -17.59 -5.28
N SER A 72 5.02 -17.68 -4.01
CA SER A 72 5.74 -18.84 -3.49
C SER A 72 4.87 -20.10 -3.39
N ASN A 73 3.55 -19.92 -3.32
CA ASN A 73 2.56 -20.98 -3.25
C ASN A 73 1.82 -21.19 -4.58
N LEU A 74 2.29 -20.53 -5.65
CA LEU A 74 1.74 -20.63 -7.00
C LEU A 74 1.64 -22.09 -7.43
N GLN A 75 0.45 -22.47 -7.88
CA GLN A 75 0.15 -23.75 -8.51
C GLN A 75 -0.11 -23.49 -9.99
N ALA A 76 0.80 -23.99 -10.81
CA ALA A 76 0.61 -24.08 -12.25
C ALA A 76 0.93 -25.51 -12.68
N ILE A 77 0.09 -26.07 -13.54
CA ILE A 77 0.26 -27.41 -14.09
C ILE A 77 0.08 -27.30 -15.60
N GLU A 78 1.02 -27.88 -16.35
CA GLU A 78 0.99 -27.90 -17.81
C GLU A 78 -0.31 -28.53 -18.31
N GLY A 79 -1.05 -27.79 -19.14
CA GLY A 79 -2.28 -28.26 -19.79
C GLY A 79 -3.55 -28.22 -18.93
N ASP A 80 -3.53 -27.58 -17.75
CA ASP A 80 -4.75 -27.28 -16.98
C ASP A 80 -5.13 -25.81 -17.17
N GLU A 81 -6.19 -25.56 -17.94
CA GLU A 81 -6.73 -24.22 -18.25
C GLU A 81 -7.08 -23.43 -16.97
N ASN A 82 -7.48 -24.12 -15.88
CA ASN A 82 -7.81 -23.46 -14.62
C ASN A 82 -6.59 -23.01 -13.82
N LEU A 83 -5.41 -23.58 -14.09
CA LEU A 83 -4.17 -23.29 -13.36
C LEU A 83 -3.22 -22.39 -14.15
N LEU A 84 -3.69 -21.83 -15.25
CA LEU A 84 -2.91 -20.91 -16.08
C LEU A 84 -2.58 -19.61 -15.32
N ILE A 85 -1.35 -19.16 -15.54
CA ILE A 85 -0.88 -17.83 -15.17
C ILE A 85 -1.31 -16.89 -16.28
N VAL A 86 -2.18 -15.94 -15.95
CA VAL A 86 -2.59 -14.87 -16.86
C VAL A 86 -1.77 -13.65 -16.52
N SER A 87 -1.07 -13.11 -17.51
CA SER A 87 -0.34 -11.85 -17.39
C SER A 87 -0.82 -10.89 -18.45
N GLN A 88 -0.93 -9.61 -18.09
CA GLN A 88 -1.17 -8.54 -19.03
C GLN A 88 -0.21 -7.41 -18.72
N ASP A 89 0.68 -7.15 -19.67
CA ASP A 89 1.52 -5.96 -19.69
C ASP A 89 0.65 -4.76 -20.09
N ASN A 90 0.64 -3.73 -19.25
CA ASN A 90 -0.13 -2.52 -19.50
C ASN A 90 0.80 -1.30 -19.37
N PRO A 91 1.56 -1.00 -20.43
CA PRO A 91 2.45 0.15 -20.42
C PRO A 91 1.62 1.42 -20.39
N SER A 92 1.85 2.27 -19.40
CA SER A 92 1.14 3.55 -19.28
C SER A 92 1.98 4.74 -19.78
N GLU A 93 1.38 5.93 -19.88
CA GLU A 93 2.08 7.12 -20.40
C GLU A 93 3.34 7.43 -19.57
N GLU A 94 4.44 7.89 -20.18
CA GLU A 94 5.80 8.05 -19.59
C GLU A 94 5.91 8.63 -18.15
N ALA A 95 4.86 9.30 -17.64
CA ALA A 95 4.80 9.85 -16.28
C ALA A 95 4.26 8.87 -15.21
N ILE A 96 3.39 7.93 -15.59
CA ILE A 96 2.84 6.88 -14.75
C ILE A 96 3.57 5.59 -15.20
N GLY A 97 4.17 4.82 -14.31
CA GLY A 97 4.91 3.63 -14.77
C GLY A 97 3.94 2.52 -15.21
N ASP A 98 4.48 1.36 -15.57
CA ASP A 98 3.66 0.23 -16.04
C ASP A 98 2.64 -0.21 -14.97
N GLN A 99 1.47 -0.66 -15.43
CA GLN A 99 0.31 -1.03 -14.60
C GLN A 99 -0.10 -2.47 -14.86
N ASP A 100 0.81 -3.39 -14.64
CA ASP A 100 0.63 -4.78 -15.05
C ASP A 100 -0.47 -5.48 -14.26
N LEU A 101 -1.04 -6.50 -14.87
CA LEU A 101 -1.93 -7.44 -14.21
C LEU A 101 -1.28 -8.82 -14.20
N VAL A 102 -1.39 -9.50 -13.07
CA VAL A 102 -1.11 -10.93 -12.99
C VAL A 102 -2.17 -11.66 -12.21
N SER A 103 -2.61 -12.78 -12.73
CA SER A 103 -3.49 -13.72 -12.05
C SER A 103 -2.96 -15.13 -12.14
N PHE A 104 -3.03 -15.85 -11.03
CA PHE A 104 -2.58 -17.23 -10.93
C PHE A 104 -3.31 -17.92 -9.79
N VAL A 105 -3.15 -19.22 -9.69
CA VAL A 105 -3.74 -20.02 -8.63
C VAL A 105 -2.71 -20.25 -7.52
N THR A 106 -3.13 -20.10 -6.26
CA THR A 106 -2.28 -20.24 -5.09
C THR A 106 -2.93 -21.15 -4.05
N LEU A 107 -2.10 -21.84 -3.28
CA LEU A 107 -2.54 -22.57 -2.08
C LEU A 107 -2.71 -21.61 -0.91
N LEU A 108 -3.87 -21.67 -0.25
CA LEU A 108 -4.08 -20.90 0.97
C LEU A 108 -3.46 -21.62 2.18
N PRO A 109 -2.60 -20.96 2.97
CA PRO A 109 -2.28 -21.44 4.29
C PRO A 109 -3.54 -21.34 5.17
N SER A 110 -4.07 -22.47 5.61
CA SER A 110 -5.20 -22.49 6.53
C SER A 110 -4.73 -22.12 7.95
N ASP A 111 -5.01 -20.91 8.42
CA ASP A 111 -4.78 -20.51 9.82
C ASP A 111 -6.05 -19.81 10.40
N PRO A 112 -6.68 -20.36 11.47
CA PRO A 112 -6.28 -21.56 12.19
C PRO A 112 -6.45 -22.80 11.32
N ASP A 113 -5.56 -23.76 11.53
CA ASP A 113 -5.70 -25.11 10.99
C ASP A 113 -7.18 -25.55 11.12
N PRO A 114 -7.83 -25.96 10.01
CA PRO A 114 -9.25 -26.29 10.00
C PRO A 114 -9.57 -27.39 11.02
N VAL A 115 -8.60 -28.26 11.33
CA VAL A 115 -8.70 -29.25 12.40
C VAL A 115 -8.79 -28.56 13.77
N LEU A 116 -7.93 -27.57 14.05
CA LEU A 116 -7.99 -26.77 15.28
C LEU A 116 -9.28 -25.97 15.41
N SER A 117 -9.77 -25.39 14.31
CA SER A 117 -11.04 -24.66 14.26
C SER A 117 -12.23 -25.58 14.51
N GLN A 118 -12.25 -26.77 13.92
CA GLN A 118 -13.31 -27.77 14.15
C GLN A 118 -13.27 -28.34 15.59
N LEU A 119 -12.08 -28.55 16.14
CA LEU A 119 -11.91 -28.97 17.53
C LEU A 119 -12.38 -27.88 18.50
N ASN A 120 -12.14 -26.60 18.20
CA ASN A 120 -12.62 -25.49 19.01
C ASN A 120 -14.14 -25.26 18.86
N ALA A 121 -14.67 -25.35 17.63
CA ALA A 121 -16.11 -25.21 17.34
C ALA A 121 -16.95 -26.33 17.97
N SER A 122 -16.36 -27.51 18.20
CA SER A 122 -17.05 -28.58 18.94
C SER A 122 -17.31 -28.26 20.43
N ASN A 123 -16.82 -27.13 20.94
CA ASN A 123 -17.08 -26.64 22.30
C ASN A 123 -18.06 -25.45 22.39
N GLU A 124 -18.44 -24.80 21.29
CA GLU A 124 -19.28 -23.59 21.34
C GLU A 124 -20.43 -23.69 20.34
N GLN A 125 -21.67 -23.72 20.86
CA GLN A 125 -22.89 -23.70 20.06
C GLN A 125 -23.16 -22.28 19.56
N GLU A 126 -23.65 -22.21 18.31
CA GLU A 126 -24.35 -21.09 17.66
C GLU A 126 -23.50 -19.89 17.21
N GLU A 127 -23.15 -19.89 15.92
CA GLU A 127 -23.21 -18.70 15.05
C GLU A 127 -23.44 -19.18 13.60
N GLU A 128 -24.20 -18.42 12.83
CA GLU A 128 -24.61 -18.72 11.44
C GLU A 128 -23.38 -18.90 10.55
N GLN A 129 -22.91 -20.14 10.41
CA GLN A 129 -21.81 -20.49 9.52
C GLN A 129 -22.33 -20.45 8.08
N GLN A 130 -22.20 -19.29 7.46
CA GLN A 130 -22.05 -19.21 6.01
C GLN A 130 -20.98 -20.23 5.64
N GLU A 131 -21.36 -21.29 4.91
CA GLU A 131 -20.44 -22.33 4.45
C GLU A 131 -19.36 -21.65 3.59
N SER A 132 -18.28 -21.22 4.24
CA SER A 132 -17.03 -20.90 3.58
C SER A 132 -16.58 -22.22 2.99
N LEU A 133 -16.89 -22.45 1.72
CA LEU A 133 -16.30 -23.53 0.94
C LEU A 133 -14.78 -23.37 1.09
N MET A 134 -14.20 -24.17 1.98
CA MET A 134 -12.76 -24.19 2.23
C MET A 134 -12.13 -24.84 1.01
N THR A 135 -11.91 -24.04 -0.02
CA THR A 135 -11.06 -24.42 -1.12
C THR A 135 -9.63 -24.22 -0.63
N ASP A 136 -8.83 -25.29 -0.61
CA ASP A 136 -7.40 -25.20 -0.26
C ASP A 136 -6.61 -24.37 -1.30
N VAL A 137 -7.26 -24.11 -2.44
CA VAL A 137 -6.75 -23.43 -3.61
C VAL A 137 -7.67 -22.26 -3.95
N LYS A 138 -7.11 -21.09 -4.22
CA LYS A 138 -7.85 -19.93 -4.74
C LYS A 138 -7.10 -19.31 -5.91
N ARG A 139 -7.85 -18.67 -6.81
CA ARG A 139 -7.23 -17.77 -7.79
C ARG A 139 -7.01 -16.42 -7.13
N VAL A 140 -5.82 -15.86 -7.32
CA VAL A 140 -5.46 -14.52 -6.91
C VAL A 140 -5.20 -13.67 -8.15
N ALA A 141 -5.53 -12.39 -8.08
CA ALA A 141 -5.17 -11.41 -9.07
C ALA A 141 -4.62 -10.15 -8.41
N TYR A 142 -3.57 -9.59 -8.99
CA TYR A 142 -2.98 -8.31 -8.63
C TYR A 142 -3.12 -7.34 -9.77
N TYR A 143 -3.65 -6.16 -9.49
CA TYR A 143 -3.76 -5.09 -10.47
C TYR A 143 -3.86 -3.72 -9.77
N ILE A 144 -3.51 -2.66 -10.49
CA ILE A 144 -3.73 -1.29 -10.02
C ILE A 144 -5.14 -0.87 -10.42
N GLY A 145 -5.95 -0.49 -9.44
CA GLY A 145 -7.33 -0.04 -9.65
C GLY A 145 -7.74 1.04 -8.66
N PRO A 146 -8.96 1.59 -8.81
CA PRO A 146 -9.49 2.56 -7.85
C PRO A 146 -9.72 1.91 -6.47
N ASP A 147 -9.58 2.70 -5.41
CA ASP A 147 -9.85 2.24 -4.05
C ASP A 147 -11.33 1.90 -3.84
N PRO A 148 -11.69 0.62 -3.59
CA PRO A 148 -13.07 0.21 -3.37
C PRO A 148 -13.65 0.75 -2.06
N THR A 149 -12.81 1.26 -1.14
CA THR A 149 -13.24 1.77 0.17
C THR A 149 -13.99 3.11 0.08
N GLY A 150 -13.89 3.81 -1.05
CA GLY A 150 -14.57 5.09 -1.30
C GLY A 150 -15.98 4.97 -1.88
N LEU A 151 -16.41 3.78 -2.28
CA LEU A 151 -17.75 3.52 -2.81
C LEU A 151 -18.75 3.47 -1.63
N GLU A 152 -19.81 4.28 -1.68
CA GLU A 152 -20.80 4.40 -0.59
C GLU A 152 -21.40 3.04 -0.20
N GLU A 153 -21.53 2.80 1.12
CA GLU A 153 -21.97 1.54 1.75
C GLU A 153 -23.40 1.08 1.39
N ASP A 154 -24.16 1.89 0.65
CA ASP A 154 -25.60 1.72 0.43
C ASP A 154 -25.99 0.85 -0.78
N SER A 155 -25.02 0.22 -1.46
CA SER A 155 -25.32 -0.72 -2.54
C SER A 155 -25.04 -2.16 -2.09
N GLU A 156 -26.04 -3.03 -2.24
CA GLU A 156 -25.91 -4.49 -2.15
C GLU A 156 -24.90 -5.09 -3.16
N GLU A 157 -24.20 -4.23 -3.92
CA GLU A 157 -23.30 -4.50 -5.04
C GLU A 157 -21.81 -4.41 -4.68
N ARG A 158 -21.46 -4.34 -3.38
CA ARG A 158 -20.07 -4.33 -2.87
C ARG A 158 -19.19 -5.44 -3.46
N GLY A 159 -19.78 -6.51 -3.98
CA GLY A 159 -19.07 -7.68 -4.50
C GLY A 159 -18.82 -7.70 -6.02
N SER A 160 -19.41 -6.80 -6.83
CA SER A 160 -19.39 -6.98 -8.30
C SER A 160 -18.82 -5.82 -9.10
N ARG A 161 -18.71 -4.60 -8.59
CA ARG A 161 -18.22 -3.47 -9.39
C ARG A 161 -17.11 -2.71 -8.69
N LEU A 162 -15.91 -2.75 -9.27
CA LEU A 162 -14.72 -2.06 -8.75
C LEU A 162 -14.58 -0.65 -9.32
N THR A 163 -15.21 -0.37 -10.46
CA THR A 163 -15.19 0.97 -11.07
C THR A 163 -16.62 1.48 -11.28
N ASP A 164 -16.99 2.59 -10.63
CA ASP A 164 -18.14 3.37 -11.08
C ASP A 164 -17.61 4.32 -12.15
N GLY A 165 -18.22 4.35 -13.34
CA GLY A 165 -17.71 5.05 -14.53
C GLY A 165 -17.74 6.58 -14.42
N SER A 166 -17.78 7.10 -13.20
CA SER A 166 -17.89 8.50 -12.84
C SER A 166 -17.07 8.75 -11.57
N GLN A 167 -15.78 9.09 -11.73
CA GLN A 167 -15.09 10.08 -10.89
C GLN A 167 -13.63 10.22 -11.32
N GLU A 168 -13.27 11.44 -11.75
CA GLU A 168 -11.93 11.85 -12.17
C GLU A 168 -10.92 11.94 -11.00
N ASP A 169 -11.34 11.66 -9.75
CA ASP A 169 -10.56 11.84 -8.52
C ASP A 169 -10.38 10.54 -7.69
N GLN A 170 -10.62 9.35 -8.27
CA GLN A 170 -10.45 8.10 -7.53
C GLN A 170 -8.99 7.78 -7.26
N GLN A 171 -8.64 7.63 -5.98
CA GLN A 171 -7.30 7.26 -5.57
C GLN A 171 -6.97 5.85 -6.07
N ILE A 172 -5.88 5.73 -6.84
CA ILE A 172 -5.38 4.44 -7.32
C ILE A 172 -4.63 3.70 -6.20
N VAL A 173 -4.90 2.40 -6.12
CA VAL A 173 -4.31 1.49 -5.14
C VAL A 173 -3.96 0.16 -5.81
N LEU A 174 -2.96 -0.53 -5.27
CA LEU A 174 -2.70 -1.93 -5.65
C LEU A 174 -3.70 -2.82 -4.93
N LEU A 175 -4.48 -3.56 -5.71
CA LEU A 175 -5.50 -4.47 -5.20
C LEU A 175 -4.99 -5.90 -5.29
N ARG A 176 -5.35 -6.69 -4.27
CA ARG A 176 -5.28 -8.15 -4.28
C ARG A 176 -6.70 -8.67 -4.26
N ILE A 177 -7.11 -9.33 -5.34
CA ILE A 177 -8.42 -9.98 -5.45
C ILE A 177 -8.19 -11.48 -5.28
N THR A 178 -9.02 -12.14 -4.45
CA THR A 178 -9.05 -13.61 -4.38
C THR A 178 -10.44 -14.15 -4.65
N THR A 179 -10.52 -15.23 -5.41
CA THR A 179 -11.77 -15.87 -5.82
C THR A 179 -11.76 -17.37 -5.55
N THR A 180 -12.93 -17.92 -5.27
CA THR A 180 -13.13 -19.39 -5.19
C THR A 180 -13.20 -20.05 -6.56
N SER A 181 -13.60 -19.31 -7.61
CA SER A 181 -13.50 -19.78 -8.99
C SER A 181 -12.04 -19.73 -9.45
N LEU A 182 -11.60 -20.81 -10.10
CA LEU A 182 -10.25 -20.97 -10.64
C LEU A 182 -10.16 -20.66 -12.13
N ASP A 183 -11.29 -20.60 -12.84
CA ASP A 183 -11.29 -20.31 -14.26
C ASP A 183 -10.91 -18.83 -14.50
N PRO A 184 -9.81 -18.55 -15.23
CA PRO A 184 -9.43 -17.18 -15.54
C PRO A 184 -10.44 -16.46 -16.43
N GLU A 185 -11.17 -17.15 -17.32
CA GLU A 185 -12.12 -16.48 -18.21
C GLU A 185 -13.30 -15.91 -17.41
N THR A 186 -13.83 -16.68 -16.47
CA THR A 186 -14.90 -16.23 -15.56
C THR A 186 -14.46 -15.07 -14.66
N VAL A 187 -13.19 -15.04 -14.23
CA VAL A 187 -12.72 -14.09 -13.20
C VAL A 187 -12.04 -12.84 -13.77
N ILE A 188 -11.16 -13.02 -14.75
CA ILE A 188 -10.26 -11.96 -15.22
C ILE A 188 -10.86 -11.18 -16.39
N LEU A 189 -11.59 -11.83 -17.30
CA LEU A 189 -12.19 -11.12 -18.43
C LEU A 189 -13.19 -10.03 -17.97
N PRO A 190 -14.14 -10.28 -17.05
CA PRO A 190 -15.06 -9.24 -16.60
C PRO A 190 -14.35 -8.10 -15.85
N LEU A 191 -13.25 -8.41 -15.17
CA LEU A 191 -12.44 -7.43 -14.49
C LEU A 191 -11.76 -6.49 -15.51
N LEU A 192 -11.20 -7.06 -16.57
CA LEU A 192 -10.49 -6.30 -17.61
C LEU A 192 -11.45 -5.52 -18.53
N GLU A 193 -12.59 -6.10 -18.88
CA GLU A 193 -13.52 -5.49 -19.84
C GLU A 193 -14.45 -4.46 -19.20
N SER A 194 -14.98 -4.75 -18.01
CA SER A 194 -16.00 -3.93 -17.36
C SER A 194 -15.64 -3.46 -15.96
N GLY A 195 -14.47 -3.82 -15.43
CA GLY A 195 -14.10 -3.49 -14.05
C GLY A 195 -15.04 -4.13 -13.03
N THR A 196 -15.63 -5.27 -13.38
CA THR A 196 -16.59 -5.99 -12.54
C THR A 196 -16.03 -7.33 -12.10
N LEU A 197 -16.39 -7.74 -10.90
CA LEU A 197 -16.08 -9.03 -10.33
C LEU A 197 -17.25 -9.99 -10.55
N PRO A 198 -16.97 -11.27 -10.87
CA PRO A 198 -18.01 -12.26 -11.06
C PRO A 198 -18.68 -12.60 -9.73
N VAL A 199 -20.00 -12.81 -9.79
CA VAL A 199 -20.82 -13.20 -8.63
C VAL A 199 -21.22 -14.67 -8.67
N GLU A 200 -21.30 -15.26 -9.86
CA GLU A 200 -21.71 -16.64 -10.10
C GLU A 200 -20.79 -17.28 -11.15
N ASP A 201 -20.56 -18.58 -11.04
CA ASP A 201 -19.83 -19.37 -12.04
C ASP A 201 -20.73 -19.81 -13.21
N GLU A 202 -20.15 -20.51 -14.19
CA GLU A 202 -20.91 -21.03 -15.35
C GLU A 202 -22.06 -21.99 -14.96
N GLU A 203 -21.99 -22.59 -13.77
CA GLU A 203 -22.96 -23.52 -13.24
C GLU A 203 -24.03 -22.83 -12.37
N GLY A 204 -23.89 -21.53 -12.12
CA GLY A 204 -24.77 -20.71 -11.28
C GLY A 204 -24.50 -20.85 -9.78
N ASN A 205 -23.34 -21.36 -9.38
CA ASN A 205 -22.92 -21.37 -7.97
C ASN A 205 -22.31 -20.00 -7.59
N PRO A 206 -22.51 -19.53 -6.36
CA PRO A 206 -21.95 -18.26 -5.92
C PRO A 206 -20.42 -18.31 -5.84
N ILE A 207 -19.77 -17.32 -6.45
CA ILE A 207 -18.32 -17.11 -6.35
C ILE A 207 -18.06 -16.19 -5.16
N GLN A 208 -17.24 -16.64 -4.22
CA GLN A 208 -16.77 -15.76 -3.14
C GLN A 208 -15.57 -14.97 -3.64
N VAL A 209 -15.67 -13.65 -3.55
CA VAL A 209 -14.60 -12.71 -3.91
C VAL A 209 -14.21 -11.89 -2.70
N ASP A 210 -12.91 -11.83 -2.42
CA ASP A 210 -12.33 -10.98 -1.39
C ASP A 210 -11.34 -10.00 -2.03
N VAL A 211 -11.50 -8.71 -1.75
CA VAL A 211 -10.75 -7.62 -2.36
C VAL A 211 -10.02 -6.86 -1.26
N VAL A 212 -8.69 -6.88 -1.31
CA VAL A 212 -7.83 -6.25 -0.31
C VAL A 212 -7.00 -5.15 -0.95
N PRO A 213 -7.20 -3.87 -0.57
CA PRO A 213 -6.28 -2.80 -0.94
C PRO A 213 -4.98 -2.93 -0.15
N LEU A 214 -3.88 -3.18 -0.85
CA LEU A 214 -2.58 -3.44 -0.22
C LEU A 214 -1.79 -2.15 0.01
N ILE A 215 -1.77 -1.27 -0.98
CA ILE A 215 -0.95 -0.07 -0.93
C ILE A 215 -1.59 1.09 -1.70
N ASP A 216 -1.57 2.24 -1.06
CA ASP A 216 -1.92 3.52 -1.66
C ASP A 216 -0.68 4.28 -2.13
N GLN A 217 -0.89 5.31 -2.96
CA GLN A 217 0.18 6.14 -3.52
C GLN A 217 1.18 5.34 -4.36
N ILE A 218 0.66 4.31 -5.05
CA ILE A 218 1.40 3.53 -6.03
C ILE A 218 1.54 4.35 -7.32
N LEU A 219 2.74 4.31 -7.90
CA LEU A 219 3.05 4.94 -9.20
C LEU A 219 3.12 3.92 -10.32
N SER A 220 3.64 2.72 -10.02
CA SER A 220 3.79 1.64 -10.99
C SER A 220 3.84 0.28 -10.32
N PHE A 221 3.42 -0.74 -11.05
CA PHE A 221 3.52 -2.15 -10.74
C PHE A 221 3.95 -2.87 -12.01
N ASP A 222 5.23 -3.25 -12.07
CA ASP A 222 5.87 -3.89 -13.22
C ASP A 222 6.26 -5.33 -12.87
N LEU A 223 6.03 -6.23 -13.82
CA LEU A 223 6.29 -7.65 -13.72
C LEU A 223 7.19 -8.11 -14.86
N LYS A 224 8.21 -8.89 -14.52
CA LYS A 224 9.06 -9.54 -15.52
C LYS A 224 9.20 -11.02 -15.21
N TYR A 225 9.21 -11.83 -16.27
CA TYR A 225 9.18 -13.27 -16.18
C TYR A 225 10.50 -13.86 -16.68
N TYR A 226 11.09 -14.77 -15.90
CA TYR A 226 12.39 -15.37 -16.19
C TYR A 226 12.23 -16.84 -16.60
N ASP A 227 12.67 -17.19 -17.82
CA ASP A 227 12.63 -18.57 -18.34
C ASP A 227 13.86 -19.41 -17.91
N GLY A 228 14.89 -18.78 -17.35
CA GLY A 228 16.19 -19.39 -17.05
C GLY A 228 17.36 -18.88 -17.89
N GLU A 229 17.09 -18.08 -18.91
CA GLU A 229 18.06 -17.46 -19.80
C GLU A 229 17.80 -15.95 -19.90
N GLU A 230 16.57 -15.55 -20.21
CA GLU A 230 16.16 -14.16 -20.47
C GLU A 230 14.93 -13.72 -19.65
N LEU A 231 14.72 -12.41 -19.58
CA LEU A 231 13.58 -11.77 -18.92
C LEU A 231 12.61 -11.24 -19.98
N TYR A 232 11.31 -11.47 -19.78
CA TYR A 232 10.23 -11.03 -20.66
C TYR A 232 9.24 -10.15 -19.89
N ASP A 233 8.63 -9.18 -20.58
CA ASP A 233 7.63 -8.27 -20.00
C ASP A 233 6.23 -8.93 -19.94
N SER A 234 5.96 -9.94 -20.76
CA SER A 234 4.76 -10.77 -20.68
C SER A 234 5.09 -12.27 -20.69
N TRP A 235 4.17 -13.08 -20.16
CA TRP A 235 4.25 -14.53 -20.20
C TRP A 235 3.03 -15.10 -20.91
N GLU A 236 3.25 -15.62 -22.12
CA GLU A 236 2.21 -16.18 -23.01
C GLU A 236 2.34 -17.71 -23.20
N ASP A 237 3.36 -18.34 -22.62
CA ASP A 237 3.58 -19.78 -22.75
C ASP A 237 2.78 -20.54 -21.69
N GLU A 238 1.66 -21.13 -22.10
CA GLU A 238 0.80 -21.98 -21.26
C GLU A 238 1.42 -23.35 -20.94
N GLU A 239 2.40 -23.80 -21.72
CA GLU A 239 3.09 -25.07 -21.54
C GLU A 239 4.29 -24.96 -20.59
N GLN A 240 4.76 -23.74 -20.28
CA GLN A 240 5.93 -23.52 -19.44
C GLN A 240 5.64 -22.55 -18.29
N ILE A 241 6.12 -22.90 -17.10
CA ILE A 241 6.00 -22.04 -15.92
C ILE A 241 7.29 -21.20 -15.81
N PRO A 242 7.19 -19.88 -15.55
CA PRO A 242 8.37 -19.05 -15.36
C PRO A 242 9.15 -19.54 -14.13
N LYS A 243 10.48 -19.58 -14.24
CA LYS A 243 11.36 -20.01 -13.13
C LYS A 243 11.42 -18.99 -12.01
N ALA A 244 11.25 -17.72 -12.35
CA ALA A 244 11.15 -16.63 -11.39
C ALA A 244 10.30 -15.51 -11.97
N ILE A 245 9.66 -14.76 -11.08
CA ILE A 245 8.92 -13.54 -11.41
C ILE A 245 9.59 -12.41 -10.64
N GLN A 246 10.04 -11.40 -11.36
CA GLN A 246 10.53 -10.15 -10.80
C GLN A 246 9.35 -9.20 -10.64
N VAL A 247 9.17 -8.68 -9.43
CA VAL A 247 8.11 -7.72 -9.11
C VAL A 247 8.75 -6.38 -8.75
N THR A 248 8.37 -5.33 -9.44
CA THR A 248 8.84 -3.96 -9.21
C THR A 248 7.67 -3.07 -8.81
N ILE A 249 7.72 -2.49 -7.59
CA ILE A 249 6.71 -1.54 -7.11
C ILE A 249 7.34 -0.16 -6.96
N SER A 250 6.77 0.84 -7.62
CA SER A 250 7.17 2.25 -7.46
C SER A 250 6.12 3.02 -6.67
N MET A 251 6.57 3.90 -5.77
CA MET A 251 5.67 4.66 -4.90
C MET A 251 6.11 6.12 -4.78
N SER A 252 5.15 7.02 -4.54
CA SER A 252 5.41 8.41 -4.14
C SER A 252 5.18 8.62 -2.65
N ALA A 253 6.01 9.47 -2.04
CA ALA A 253 5.82 9.93 -0.66
C ALA A 253 5.12 11.30 -0.56
N ASP A 254 4.93 11.97 -1.70
CA ASP A 254 4.17 13.21 -1.81
C ASP A 254 2.90 12.90 -2.59
N ALA A 255 1.75 12.89 -1.91
CA ALA A 255 0.44 12.71 -2.54
C ALA A 255 0.16 13.80 -3.59
N ASP A 256 0.65 15.03 -3.37
CA ASP A 256 0.52 16.16 -4.31
C ASP A 256 1.22 15.93 -5.66
N GLN A 257 2.23 15.05 -5.74
CA GLN A 257 2.88 14.72 -7.02
C GLN A 257 2.01 13.82 -7.89
N ILE A 258 1.10 13.04 -7.29
CA ILE A 258 0.19 12.15 -8.02
C ILE A 258 -0.97 12.97 -8.62
N GLU A 259 -1.56 13.89 -7.84
CA GLU A 259 -2.64 14.78 -8.34
C GLU A 259 -2.14 15.76 -9.42
N GLY A 260 -0.94 16.30 -9.26
CA GLY A 260 -0.35 17.23 -10.25
C GLY A 260 -0.04 16.57 -11.60
N GLN A 261 0.25 15.27 -11.62
CA GLN A 261 0.55 14.54 -12.86
C GLN A 261 -0.72 14.06 -13.58
N SER A 262 -1.77 13.65 -12.85
CA SER A 262 -3.08 13.33 -13.45
C SER A 262 -3.73 14.54 -14.16
N GLN A 263 -3.55 15.75 -13.62
CA GLN A 263 -4.08 16.98 -14.24
C GLN A 263 -3.35 17.41 -15.53
N ASP A 264 -2.03 17.21 -15.61
CA ASP A 264 -1.25 17.56 -16.82
C ASP A 264 -1.51 16.56 -17.99
N ILE A 265 -1.86 15.31 -17.67
CA ILE A 265 -2.22 14.26 -18.65
C ILE A 265 -3.61 14.56 -19.26
N GLN A 266 -4.61 14.90 -18.45
CA GLN A 266 -5.95 15.26 -18.93
C GLN A 266 -5.91 16.50 -19.86
N ALA A 267 -5.11 17.51 -19.51
CA ALA A 267 -4.94 18.70 -20.35
C ALA A 267 -4.31 18.38 -21.73
N SER A 268 -3.47 17.36 -21.82
CA SER A 268 -2.83 16.97 -23.08
C SER A 268 -3.75 16.10 -23.96
N GLN A 269 -4.59 15.25 -23.37
CA GLN A 269 -5.56 14.43 -24.11
C GLN A 269 -6.73 15.27 -24.69
N ASP A 270 -7.21 16.29 -23.97
CA ASP A 270 -8.24 17.22 -24.48
C ASP A 270 -7.77 18.04 -25.68
N ILE A 271 -6.47 18.37 -25.75
CA ILE A 271 -5.89 19.10 -26.89
C ILE A 271 -5.81 18.21 -28.14
N GLN A 272 -5.58 16.89 -27.99
CA GLN A 272 -5.54 15.97 -29.12
C GLN A 272 -6.93 15.67 -29.69
N ASN A 273 -7.95 15.49 -28.84
CA ASN A 273 -9.31 15.24 -29.31
C ASN A 273 -9.95 16.45 -30.03
N ASN A 274 -9.52 17.67 -29.70
CA ASN A 274 -10.01 18.89 -30.35
C ASN A 274 -9.30 19.22 -31.68
N MET A 275 -8.27 18.45 -32.08
CA MET A 275 -7.59 18.60 -33.38
C MET A 275 -8.08 17.61 -34.45
N VAL A 276 -8.97 16.67 -34.12
CA VAL A 276 -9.47 15.63 -35.05
C VAL A 276 -10.94 15.88 -35.46
N THR A 277 -11.49 17.07 -35.21
CA THR A 277 -12.84 17.46 -35.71
C THR A 277 -12.75 18.47 -36.85
#